data_AF-A0A9E1XRD6-F1
#
_entry.id   AF-A0A9E1XRD6-F1
#
_cell.length_a   1.000
_cell.length_b   1.000
_cell.length_c   1.000
_cell.angle_alpha   90.00
_cell.angle_beta   90.00
_cell.angle_gamma   90.00
#
_symmetry.space_group_name_H-M   'P 1'
#
loop_
_entity.id
_entity.type
_entity.pdbx_description
1 polymer ?
#
loop_
_entity_poly.entity_id
_entity_poly.type
_entity_poly.pdbx_seq_one_letter_code
_entity_poly.pdbx_strand_id
1 'polypeptide(L)'
;MPQLPPKPASSLGLLLVLAALPLPAAPWPEPTAACRPWTRWWWLGSAVRKEHLTRELETFRAAGIGGVEITAIYGVRGQEKRHIDYLSDRWLEMLRHTCDEAKRLGLEVDLPPGSGWRCGGAHVPKSESACFFGVREENKTLSLAFAQGRERVKRPGPGGAGLTIDIYDAAATQRYFSHFNQRLAGVLPSRSIRAQFHDSFEYGSDWSRQLADAFRRQHDYAVTDHLATLEKTRRRQPLGETERRVAYDYRRTLEEMYLANFMGTWNRLSHQAGMLTRNQGHGSPANVLD
;
A
#
# COMPACT_ATOMS: atom_id res chain seq x y z
N MET A 1 -0.68 -77.24 -47.24
CA MET A 1 -0.98 -76.37 -46.09
C MET A 1 -0.43 -77.02 -44.82
N PRO A 2 0.66 -76.52 -44.24
CA PRO A 2 1.15 -77.00 -42.95
C PRO A 2 0.36 -76.35 -41.81
N GLN A 3 -0.19 -77.16 -40.91
CA GLN A 3 -0.94 -76.71 -39.74
C GLN A 3 0.00 -76.05 -38.71
N LEU A 4 -0.43 -74.90 -38.16
CA LEU A 4 0.26 -74.18 -37.10
C LEU A 4 0.30 -75.01 -35.79
N PRO A 5 1.41 -74.97 -35.02
CA PRO A 5 1.51 -75.70 -33.76
C PRO A 5 0.59 -75.11 -32.67
N PRO A 6 0.10 -75.93 -31.71
CA PRO A 6 -0.80 -75.49 -30.66
C PRO A 6 -0.11 -74.55 -29.65
N LYS A 7 -0.88 -73.58 -29.13
CA LYS A 7 -0.43 -72.57 -28.15
C LYS A 7 -0.02 -73.23 -26.81
N PRO A 8 1.04 -72.76 -26.13
CA PRO A 8 1.40 -73.22 -24.80
C PRO A 8 0.40 -72.74 -23.73
N ALA A 9 0.17 -73.60 -22.73
CA ALA A 9 -0.74 -73.38 -21.62
C ALA A 9 -0.26 -72.24 -20.70
N SER A 10 -1.20 -71.37 -20.33
CA SER A 10 -0.99 -70.24 -19.42
C SER A 10 -0.77 -70.72 -17.97
N SER A 11 0.45 -70.57 -17.47
CA SER A 11 0.78 -70.69 -16.05
C SER A 11 0.28 -69.45 -15.30
N LEU A 12 -0.68 -69.63 -14.38
CA LEU A 12 -1.13 -68.59 -13.45
C LEU A 12 0.02 -68.25 -12.49
N GLY A 13 0.62 -67.07 -12.68
CA GLY A 13 1.46 -66.44 -11.65
C GLY A 13 0.57 -65.87 -10.55
N LEU A 14 0.78 -66.32 -9.30
CA LEU A 14 0.12 -65.77 -8.13
C LEU A 14 0.68 -64.36 -7.87
N LEU A 15 -0.06 -63.32 -8.27
CA LEU A 15 0.27 -61.94 -7.92
C LEU A 15 -0.03 -61.72 -6.43
N LEU A 16 1.01 -61.64 -5.60
CA LEU A 16 0.89 -61.14 -4.23
C LEU A 16 0.58 -59.63 -4.30
N VAL A 17 -0.69 -59.27 -4.16
CA VAL A 17 -1.10 -57.88 -3.94
C VAL A 17 -0.76 -57.52 -2.50
N LEU A 18 0.38 -56.87 -2.30
CA LEU A 18 0.65 -56.12 -1.08
C LEU A 18 -0.38 -54.99 -1.00
N ALA A 19 -1.41 -55.15 -0.18
CA ALA A 19 -2.33 -54.08 0.14
C ALA A 19 -1.54 -52.94 0.81
N ALA A 20 -1.32 -51.85 0.08
CA ALA A 20 -0.77 -50.63 0.65
C ALA A 20 -1.77 -50.12 1.69
N LEU A 21 -1.46 -50.29 2.98
CA LEU A 21 -2.21 -49.66 4.05
C LEU A 21 -2.11 -48.14 3.85
N PRO A 22 -3.22 -47.39 3.84
CA PRO A 22 -3.16 -45.95 3.71
C PRO A 22 -2.38 -45.39 4.90
N LEU A 23 -1.28 -44.68 4.63
CA LEU A 23 -0.59 -43.90 5.64
C LEU A 23 -1.61 -42.91 6.24
N PRO A 24 -1.73 -42.81 7.58
CA PRO A 24 -2.59 -41.81 8.18
C PRO A 24 -2.15 -40.44 7.67
N ALA A 25 -3.11 -39.64 7.19
CA ALA A 25 -2.83 -38.27 6.78
C ALA A 25 -2.13 -37.56 7.95
N ALA A 26 -0.96 -36.97 7.69
CA ALA A 26 -0.27 -36.20 8.70
C ALA A 26 -1.22 -35.10 9.23
N PRO A 27 -1.29 -34.88 10.56
CA PRO A 27 -2.13 -33.83 11.10
C PRO A 27 -1.71 -32.48 10.51
N TRP A 28 -2.70 -31.65 10.18
CA TRP A 28 -2.43 -30.28 9.76
C TRP A 28 -1.66 -29.54 10.87
N PRO A 29 -0.69 -28.67 10.51
CA PRO A 29 0.05 -27.90 11.51
C PRO A 29 -0.89 -26.99 12.29
N GLU A 30 -0.51 -26.68 13.54
CA GLU A 30 -1.26 -25.75 14.39
C GLU A 30 -1.45 -24.39 13.68
N PRO A 31 -2.71 -23.91 13.52
CA PRO A 31 -2.98 -22.66 12.83
C PRO A 31 -2.33 -21.46 13.53
N THR A 32 -1.52 -20.71 12.80
CA THR A 32 -0.93 -19.45 13.28
C THR A 32 -1.91 -18.27 13.09
N ALA A 33 -1.56 -17.10 13.61
CA ALA A 33 -2.32 -15.86 13.36
C ALA A 33 -2.44 -15.55 11.84
N ALA A 34 -1.42 -15.88 11.05
CA ALA A 34 -1.41 -15.72 9.60
C ALA A 34 -2.37 -16.69 8.88
N CYS A 35 -2.75 -17.80 9.51
CA CYS A 35 -3.69 -18.78 8.94
C CYS A 35 -5.17 -18.40 9.16
N ARG A 36 -5.44 -17.34 9.93
CA ARG A 36 -6.79 -16.90 10.31
C ARG A 36 -7.20 -15.67 9.49
N PRO A 37 -8.51 -15.39 9.32
CA PRO A 37 -8.96 -14.15 8.72
C PRO A 37 -8.61 -12.95 9.61
N TRP A 38 -8.46 -11.79 8.97
CA TRP A 38 -8.16 -10.52 9.62
C TRP A 38 -9.30 -9.54 9.41
N THR A 39 -9.36 -8.49 10.23
CA THR A 39 -10.36 -7.43 10.10
C THR A 39 -9.73 -6.05 10.00
N ARG A 40 -10.39 -5.17 9.25
CA ARG A 40 -10.06 -3.74 9.22
C ARG A 40 -10.79 -3.06 10.36
N TRP A 41 -10.05 -2.40 11.24
CA TRP A 41 -10.56 -1.82 12.46
C TRP A 41 -10.41 -0.30 12.44
N TRP A 42 -11.51 0.39 12.13
CA TRP A 42 -11.52 1.84 12.03
C TRP A 42 -11.67 2.50 13.40
N TRP A 43 -10.71 3.34 13.73
CA TRP A 43 -10.72 4.18 14.90
C TRP A 43 -11.33 5.54 14.54
N LEU A 44 -12.66 5.62 14.59
CA LEU A 44 -13.40 6.85 14.28
C LEU A 44 -13.03 7.96 15.27
N GLY A 45 -12.38 9.01 14.77
CA GLY A 45 -11.87 10.12 15.57
C GLY A 45 -10.81 9.71 16.59
N SER A 46 -10.30 8.47 16.47
CA SER A 46 -9.55 7.77 17.51
C SER A 46 -10.18 7.88 18.91
N ALA A 47 -11.52 7.92 19.00
CA ALA A 47 -12.25 8.04 20.26
C ALA A 47 -12.28 6.72 21.06
N VAL A 48 -11.11 6.13 21.27
CA VAL A 48 -10.90 4.82 21.89
C VAL A 48 -10.51 4.94 23.36
N ARG A 49 -10.69 3.86 24.12
CA ARG A 49 -10.33 3.73 25.54
C ARG A 49 -9.72 2.35 25.78
N LYS A 50 -8.74 2.23 26.68
CA LYS A 50 -8.00 0.98 26.93
C LYS A 50 -8.92 -0.19 27.25
N GLU A 51 -9.93 0.03 28.11
CA GLU A 51 -10.88 -1.00 28.53
C GLU A 51 -11.66 -1.56 27.32
N HIS A 52 -12.05 -0.67 26.41
CA HIS A 52 -12.75 -1.05 25.20
C HIS A 52 -11.82 -1.74 24.21
N LEU A 53 -10.59 -1.23 24.03
CA LEU A 53 -9.59 -1.84 23.15
C LEU A 53 -9.30 -3.29 23.55
N THR A 54 -9.12 -3.56 24.85
CA THR A 54 -8.97 -4.91 25.40
C THR A 54 -10.17 -5.78 25.05
N ARG A 55 -11.39 -5.32 25.38
CA ARG A 55 -12.62 -6.09 25.14
C ARG A 55 -12.86 -6.39 23.66
N GLU A 56 -12.63 -5.44 22.76
CA GLU A 56 -12.80 -5.64 21.32
C GLU A 56 -11.78 -6.66 20.78
N LEU A 57 -10.51 -6.61 21.23
CA LEU A 57 -9.50 -7.60 20.84
C LEU A 57 -9.84 -9.01 21.35
N GLU A 58 -10.33 -9.13 22.60
CA GLU A 58 -10.81 -10.41 23.14
C GLU A 58 -11.98 -10.95 22.32
N THR A 59 -12.90 -10.07 21.91
CA THR A 59 -14.03 -10.41 21.03
C THR A 59 -13.55 -10.90 19.67
N PHE A 60 -12.59 -10.22 19.04
CA PHE A 60 -12.00 -10.66 17.78
C PHE A 60 -11.32 -12.03 17.92
N ARG A 61 -10.54 -12.23 18.98
CA ARG A 61 -9.88 -13.51 19.24
C ARG A 61 -10.88 -14.64 19.44
N ALA A 62 -11.93 -14.41 20.23
CA ALA A 62 -13.01 -15.37 20.46
C ALA A 62 -13.76 -15.73 19.15
N ALA A 63 -13.93 -14.75 18.26
CA ALA A 63 -14.52 -14.95 16.93
C ALA A 63 -13.57 -15.63 15.91
N GLY A 64 -12.33 -15.94 16.29
CA GLY A 64 -11.38 -16.65 15.44
C GLY A 64 -10.47 -15.76 14.58
N ILE A 65 -10.54 -14.43 14.71
CA ILE A 65 -9.67 -13.48 13.99
C ILE A 65 -8.20 -13.68 14.40
N GLY A 66 -7.29 -13.53 13.43
CA GLY A 66 -5.84 -13.62 13.61
C GLY A 66 -5.13 -12.29 13.78
N GLY A 67 -5.74 -11.20 13.31
CA GLY A 67 -5.14 -9.88 13.42
C GLY A 67 -6.06 -8.76 12.97
N VAL A 68 -5.60 -7.53 13.23
CA VAL A 68 -6.33 -6.29 12.94
C VAL A 68 -5.47 -5.33 12.12
N GLU A 69 -6.09 -4.60 11.21
CA GLU A 69 -5.49 -3.41 10.60
C GLU A 69 -6.15 -2.17 11.18
N ILE A 70 -5.39 -1.37 11.94
CA ILE A 70 -5.92 -0.17 12.61
C ILE A 70 -5.90 1.00 11.62
N THR A 71 -7.04 1.59 11.27
CA THR A 71 -7.07 2.84 10.49
C THR A 71 -7.68 3.97 11.33
N ALA A 72 -6.88 4.96 11.71
CA ALA A 72 -7.38 6.19 12.31
C ALA A 72 -8.05 7.06 11.25
N ILE A 73 -9.33 7.39 11.43
CA ILE A 73 -10.15 8.07 10.40
C ILE A 73 -11.05 9.12 11.07
N TYR A 74 -11.80 9.89 10.28
CA TYR A 74 -12.74 10.91 10.77
C TYR A 74 -13.61 10.45 11.95
N GLY A 75 -14.01 11.41 12.77
CA GLY A 75 -14.81 11.18 13.97
C GLY A 75 -16.30 11.07 13.74
N VAL A 76 -16.99 10.63 14.79
CA VAL A 76 -18.46 10.66 14.86
C VAL A 76 -18.91 12.06 15.26
N ARG A 77 -19.83 12.63 14.49
CA ARG A 77 -20.39 13.96 14.77
C ARG A 77 -20.98 14.02 16.18
N GLY A 78 -20.63 15.07 16.94
CA GLY A 78 -21.09 15.26 18.32
C GLY A 78 -20.23 14.54 19.37
N GLN A 79 -19.18 13.83 18.96
CA GLN A 79 -18.23 13.15 19.86
C GLN A 79 -16.85 13.81 19.86
N GLU A 80 -16.72 15.06 19.39
CA GLU A 80 -15.44 15.74 19.17
C GLU A 80 -14.61 15.86 20.44
N LYS A 81 -15.26 15.99 21.62
CA LYS A 81 -14.59 16.03 22.92
C LYS A 81 -13.85 14.74 23.29
N ARG A 82 -14.16 13.63 22.61
CA ARG A 82 -13.56 12.31 22.84
C ARG A 82 -12.42 12.01 21.86
N HIS A 83 -12.23 12.86 20.86
CA HIS A 83 -11.24 12.64 19.83
C HIS A 83 -9.82 12.63 20.38
N ILE A 84 -8.97 11.83 19.75
CA ILE A 84 -7.54 11.78 20.04
C ILE A 84 -6.80 12.09 18.75
N ASP A 85 -5.96 13.13 18.78
CA ASP A 85 -5.18 13.54 17.61
C ASP A 85 -4.17 12.46 17.23
N TYR A 86 -4.16 12.10 15.95
CA TYR A 86 -3.26 11.11 15.37
C TYR A 86 -1.79 11.45 15.66
N LEU A 87 -1.00 10.46 16.06
CA LEU A 87 0.41 10.57 16.47
C LEU A 87 0.71 11.47 17.68
N SER A 88 -0.31 11.96 18.40
CA SER A 88 -0.13 12.53 19.74
C SER A 88 0.36 11.46 20.73
N ASP A 89 0.95 11.88 21.85
CA ASP A 89 1.40 10.93 22.90
C ASP A 89 0.26 10.05 23.41
N ARG A 90 -0.93 10.65 23.58
CA ARG A 90 -2.14 9.91 23.97
C ARG A 90 -2.55 8.88 22.92
N TRP A 91 -2.44 9.20 21.63
CA TRP A 91 -2.75 8.24 20.57
C TRP A 91 -1.76 7.06 20.56
N LEU A 92 -0.47 7.34 20.75
CA LEU A 92 0.58 6.33 20.83
C LEU A 92 0.43 5.45 22.08
N GLU A 93 -0.05 6.01 23.19
CA GLU A 93 -0.41 5.24 24.38
C GLU A 93 -1.53 4.24 24.08
N MET A 94 -2.57 4.66 23.35
CA MET A 94 -3.66 3.76 22.94
C MET A 94 -3.14 2.67 21.99
N LEU A 95 -2.32 3.05 21.00
CA LEU A 95 -1.70 2.09 20.08
C LEU A 95 -0.83 1.08 20.80
N ARG A 96 -0.01 1.52 21.77
CA ARG A 96 0.83 0.64 22.59
C ARG A 96 -0.03 -0.36 23.37
N HIS A 97 -1.06 0.12 24.06
CA HIS A 97 -2.01 -0.76 24.77
C HIS A 97 -2.61 -1.80 23.84
N THR A 98 -3.04 -1.39 22.64
CA THR A 98 -3.57 -2.31 21.63
C THR A 98 -2.54 -3.36 21.19
N CYS A 99 -1.28 -2.97 20.96
CA CYS A 99 -0.23 -3.90 20.56
C CYS A 99 0.10 -4.90 21.68
N ASP A 100 0.17 -4.43 22.93
CA ASP A 100 0.45 -5.27 24.10
C ASP A 100 -0.67 -6.31 24.31
N GLU A 101 -1.94 -5.88 24.18
CA GLU A 101 -3.09 -6.77 24.26
C GLU A 101 -3.20 -7.73 23.08
N ALA A 102 -2.91 -7.27 21.86
CA ALA A 102 -2.85 -8.14 20.69
C ALA A 102 -1.81 -9.25 20.89
N LYS A 103 -0.61 -8.89 21.38
CA LYS A 103 0.44 -9.86 21.73
C LYS A 103 -0.02 -10.85 22.80
N ARG A 104 -0.67 -10.38 23.87
CA ARG A 104 -1.23 -11.24 24.94
C ARG A 104 -2.22 -12.28 24.38
N LEU A 105 -2.99 -11.89 23.37
CA LEU A 105 -4.04 -12.73 22.76
C LEU A 105 -3.56 -13.55 21.56
N GLY A 106 -2.29 -13.42 21.15
CA GLY A 106 -1.75 -14.07 19.95
C GLY A 106 -2.36 -13.52 18.65
N LEU A 107 -2.70 -12.23 18.63
CA LEU A 107 -3.13 -11.46 17.47
C LEU A 107 -1.96 -10.65 16.91
N GLU A 108 -1.98 -10.36 15.62
CA GLU A 108 -1.05 -9.44 14.97
C GLU A 108 -1.73 -8.11 14.59
N VAL A 109 -0.92 -7.05 14.44
CA VAL A 109 -1.40 -5.69 14.15
C VAL A 109 -0.71 -5.14 12.90
N ASP A 110 -1.49 -4.70 11.93
CA ASP A 110 -1.04 -3.90 10.79
C ASP A 110 -1.50 -2.44 10.96
N LEU A 111 -0.74 -1.49 10.43
CA LEU A 111 -1.00 -0.06 10.61
C LEU A 111 -0.65 0.73 9.34
N PRO A 112 -1.55 1.54 8.76
CA PRO A 112 -1.18 2.42 7.68
C PRO A 112 -0.29 3.56 8.20
N PRO A 113 0.68 4.01 7.37
CA PRO A 113 1.59 5.10 7.68
C PRO A 113 0.89 6.45 7.51
N GLY A 114 -0.28 6.64 8.10
CA GLY A 114 -1.10 7.85 7.97
C GLY A 114 -2.49 7.68 8.61
N SER A 115 -3.26 8.78 8.61
CA SER A 115 -4.65 8.77 9.06
C SER A 115 -5.59 8.97 7.88
N GLY A 116 -6.47 7.99 7.64
CA GLY A 116 -7.17 7.88 6.36
C GLY A 116 -6.19 7.51 5.24
N TRP A 117 -6.43 8.04 4.06
CA TRP A 117 -5.57 7.87 2.89
C TRP A 117 -5.68 9.16 2.08
N ARG A 118 -4.70 9.67 1.37
CA ARG A 118 -3.40 9.12 0.99
C ARG A 118 -2.33 9.40 2.05
N CYS A 119 -1.10 8.95 1.82
CA CYS A 119 0.06 9.34 2.64
C CYS A 119 0.20 10.87 2.68
N GLY A 120 0.12 11.45 3.86
CA GLY A 120 0.16 12.89 4.07
C GLY A 120 -0.16 13.29 5.51
N GLY A 121 -0.11 14.60 5.77
CA GLY A 121 -0.41 15.15 7.09
C GLY A 121 0.06 16.59 7.24
N ALA A 122 -0.22 17.20 8.39
CA ALA A 122 0.11 18.61 8.65
C ALA A 122 1.62 18.90 8.60
N HIS A 123 2.44 17.89 8.83
CA HIS A 123 3.90 17.97 8.79
C HIS A 123 4.48 18.00 7.36
N VAL A 124 3.67 17.75 6.32
CA VAL A 124 4.12 17.77 4.92
C VAL A 124 4.17 19.23 4.43
N PRO A 125 5.36 19.79 4.17
CA PRO A 125 5.46 21.15 3.65
C PRO A 125 5.01 21.21 2.19
N LYS A 126 4.55 22.39 1.74
CA LYS A 126 4.10 22.59 0.35
C LYS A 126 5.17 22.18 -0.68
N SER A 127 6.45 22.41 -0.39
CA SER A 127 7.57 22.02 -1.25
C SER A 127 7.62 20.50 -1.50
N GLU A 128 7.16 19.68 -0.57
CA GLU A 128 7.20 18.22 -0.66
C GLU A 128 5.86 17.60 -1.00
N SER A 129 4.85 18.45 -1.23
CA SER A 129 3.51 17.99 -1.53
C SER A 129 3.33 17.61 -2.99
N ALA A 130 2.33 16.77 -3.23
CA ALA A 130 1.87 16.35 -4.55
C ALA A 130 1.92 17.46 -5.59
N CYS A 131 2.65 17.19 -6.67
CA CYS A 131 2.83 18.10 -7.80
C CYS A 131 1.85 17.77 -8.92
N PHE A 132 1.43 18.82 -9.62
CA PHE A 132 0.54 18.71 -10.75
C PHE A 132 1.02 19.61 -11.87
N PHE A 133 1.08 19.11 -13.11
CA PHE A 133 1.54 19.93 -14.22
C PHE A 133 0.45 20.92 -14.65
N GLY A 134 0.90 22.01 -15.25
CA GLY A 134 0.07 22.99 -15.92
C GLY A 134 0.80 23.46 -17.17
N VAL A 135 0.05 24.06 -18.08
CA VAL A 135 0.60 24.67 -19.28
C VAL A 135 0.19 26.12 -19.30
N ARG A 136 1.14 27.01 -19.56
CA ARG A 136 0.89 28.42 -19.86
C ARG A 136 1.11 28.65 -21.34
N GLU A 137 0.24 29.43 -21.94
CA GLU A 137 0.36 29.84 -23.35
C GLU A 137 0.59 31.35 -23.41
N GLU A 138 1.71 31.74 -24.01
CA GLU A 138 2.06 33.14 -24.26
C GLU A 138 2.55 33.23 -25.71
N ASN A 139 1.95 34.13 -26.51
CA ASN A 139 2.30 34.31 -27.93
C ASN A 139 2.34 33.00 -28.75
N LYS A 140 1.38 32.09 -28.51
CA LYS A 140 1.31 30.74 -29.12
C LYS A 140 2.46 29.80 -28.76
N THR A 141 3.28 30.14 -27.76
CA THR A 141 4.29 29.26 -27.20
C THR A 141 3.79 28.67 -25.89
N LEU A 142 3.84 27.34 -25.78
CA LEU A 142 3.49 26.62 -24.55
C LEU A 142 4.72 26.52 -23.66
N SER A 143 4.53 26.78 -22.36
CA SER A 143 5.55 26.56 -21.34
C SER A 143 5.01 25.75 -20.17
N LEU A 144 5.88 24.95 -19.56
CA LEU A 144 5.55 24.16 -18.39
C LEU A 144 5.33 25.09 -17.20
N ALA A 145 4.20 24.93 -16.55
CA ALA A 145 3.96 25.35 -15.18
C ALA A 145 3.72 24.11 -14.31
N PHE A 146 3.80 24.27 -13.00
CA PHE A 146 3.30 23.25 -12.08
C PHE A 146 2.73 23.91 -10.83
N ALA A 147 1.88 23.18 -10.12
CA ALA A 147 1.29 23.62 -8.87
C ALA A 147 1.42 22.54 -7.81
N GLN A 148 1.64 22.98 -6.57
CA GLN A 148 1.74 22.16 -5.37
C GLN A 148 0.75 22.65 -4.31
N GLY A 149 0.50 21.84 -3.29
CA GLY A 149 -0.34 22.20 -2.15
C GLY A 149 -1.84 22.11 -2.42
N ARG A 150 -2.25 21.40 -3.48
CA ARG A 150 -3.66 21.24 -3.87
C ARG A 150 -4.29 19.97 -3.30
N GLU A 151 -3.53 18.88 -3.26
CA GLU A 151 -4.03 17.59 -2.81
C GLU A 151 -3.91 17.43 -1.29
N ARG A 152 -4.98 16.88 -0.69
CA ARG A 152 -5.08 16.67 0.75
C ARG A 152 -5.35 15.21 1.08
N VAL A 153 -4.99 14.84 2.30
CA VAL A 153 -5.40 13.56 2.90
C VAL A 153 -6.92 13.47 2.87
N LYS A 154 -7.44 12.34 2.41
CA LYS A 154 -8.86 11.99 2.33
C LYS A 154 -9.26 11.22 3.59
N ARG A 155 -10.42 11.59 4.14
CA ARG A 155 -10.99 11.03 5.37
C ARG A 155 -10.05 11.06 6.60
N PRO A 156 -9.20 12.09 6.81
CA PRO A 156 -8.30 12.09 7.96
C PRO A 156 -9.09 12.10 9.27
N GLY A 157 -8.55 11.43 10.27
CA GLY A 157 -8.92 11.65 11.66
C GLY A 157 -8.38 12.98 12.19
N PRO A 158 -8.79 13.36 13.41
CA PRO A 158 -8.20 14.46 14.17
C PRO A 158 -6.67 14.38 14.18
N GLY A 159 -5.97 15.50 13.99
CA GLY A 159 -4.51 15.55 13.84
C GLY A 159 -3.94 14.99 12.52
N GLY A 160 -4.71 14.23 11.75
CA GLY A 160 -4.26 13.56 10.53
C GLY A 160 -4.40 14.36 9.23
N ALA A 161 -5.05 15.53 9.28
CA ALA A 161 -5.30 16.34 8.08
C ALA A 161 -4.04 17.05 7.59
N GLY A 162 -3.91 17.24 6.29
CA GLY A 162 -2.81 18.01 5.70
C GLY A 162 -2.63 17.74 4.21
N LEU A 163 -1.45 18.11 3.71
CA LEU A 163 -1.06 17.88 2.31
C LEU A 163 -0.59 16.43 2.12
N THR A 164 -0.83 15.90 0.93
CA THR A 164 -0.25 14.61 0.51
C THR A 164 1.16 14.82 -0.01
N ILE A 165 2.03 13.84 0.19
CA ILE A 165 3.40 13.90 -0.30
C ILE A 165 3.46 13.74 -1.82
N ASP A 166 4.51 14.29 -2.44
CA ASP A 166 4.89 13.94 -3.80
C ASP A 166 5.44 12.50 -3.83
N ILE A 167 4.61 11.56 -4.25
CA ILE A 167 4.95 10.14 -4.34
C ILE A 167 6.00 9.83 -5.42
N TYR A 168 6.26 10.75 -6.34
CA TYR A 168 7.33 10.59 -7.33
C TYR A 168 8.65 11.19 -6.83
N ASP A 169 8.70 11.82 -5.66
CA ASP A 169 9.90 12.35 -5.05
C ASP A 169 10.40 11.40 -3.94
N ALA A 170 11.57 10.79 -4.16
CA ALA A 170 12.16 9.84 -3.22
C ALA A 170 12.51 10.48 -1.87
N ALA A 171 12.91 11.75 -1.86
CA ALA A 171 13.29 12.46 -0.66
C ALA A 171 12.05 12.83 0.18
N ALA A 172 10.96 13.26 -0.48
CA ALA A 172 9.68 13.49 0.18
C ALA A 172 9.13 12.20 0.81
N THR A 173 9.16 11.11 0.05
CA THR A 173 8.79 9.77 0.54
C THR A 173 9.65 9.37 1.74
N GLN A 174 10.98 9.48 1.63
CA GLN A 174 11.89 9.10 2.70
C GLN A 174 11.61 9.87 3.99
N ARG A 175 11.45 11.20 3.93
CA ARG A 175 11.18 12.02 5.11
C ARG A 175 9.86 11.66 5.77
N TYR A 176 8.80 11.44 4.98
CA TYR A 176 7.50 11.06 5.48
C TYR A 176 7.53 9.74 6.27
N PHE A 177 8.06 8.69 5.65
CA PHE A 177 8.13 7.37 6.30
C PHE A 177 9.12 7.34 7.46
N SER A 178 10.23 8.08 7.37
CA SER A 178 11.16 8.20 8.50
C SER A 178 10.52 8.89 9.70
N HIS A 179 9.78 9.98 9.48
CA HIS A 179 9.05 10.68 10.54
C HIS A 179 8.08 9.74 11.26
N PHE A 180 7.27 9.00 10.49
CA PHE A 180 6.33 8.03 11.03
C PHE A 180 7.03 6.91 11.81
N ASN A 181 8.04 6.27 11.22
CA ASN A 181 8.76 5.15 11.84
C ASN A 181 9.49 5.57 13.12
N GLN A 182 10.13 6.74 13.13
CA GLN A 182 10.79 7.29 14.31
C GLN A 182 9.80 7.53 15.44
N ARG A 183 8.61 8.05 15.11
CA ARG A 183 7.57 8.31 16.10
C ARG A 183 7.05 7.02 16.74
N LEU A 184 6.93 5.94 15.97
CA LEU A 184 6.57 4.62 16.51
C LEU A 184 7.69 3.99 17.35
N ALA A 185 8.94 4.03 16.87
CA ALA A 185 10.08 3.43 17.55
C ALA A 185 10.35 4.01 18.95
N GLY A 186 9.97 5.28 19.17
CA GLY A 186 10.08 5.92 20.48
C GLY A 186 9.09 5.41 21.53
N VAL A 187 8.07 4.63 21.16
CA VAL A 187 6.98 4.21 22.07
C VAL A 187 6.71 2.71 22.03
N LEU A 188 6.83 2.09 20.86
CA LEU A 188 6.51 0.68 20.66
C LEU A 188 7.78 -0.19 20.72
N PRO A 189 7.72 -1.35 21.41
CA PRO A 189 8.72 -2.39 21.26
C PRO A 189 8.89 -2.80 19.79
N SER A 190 10.09 -3.30 19.46
CA SER A 190 10.35 -3.86 18.13
C SER A 190 9.35 -4.97 17.80
N ARG A 191 8.87 -4.98 16.54
CA ARG A 191 7.90 -5.95 16.00
C ARG A 191 6.50 -5.91 16.64
N SER A 192 6.13 -4.85 17.36
CA SER A 192 4.74 -4.64 17.82
C SER A 192 3.75 -4.45 16.68
N ILE A 193 4.19 -3.85 15.57
CA ILE A 193 3.46 -3.77 14.31
C ILE A 193 4.08 -4.77 13.34
N ARG A 194 3.25 -5.59 12.72
CA ARG A 194 3.67 -6.63 11.77
C ARG A 194 3.91 -6.05 10.39
N ALA A 195 2.96 -5.26 9.87
CA ALA A 195 3.12 -4.62 8.56
C ALA A 195 2.59 -3.18 8.52
N GLN A 196 3.20 -2.37 7.66
CA GLN A 196 2.58 -1.14 7.20
C GLN A 196 1.60 -1.43 6.08
N PHE A 197 0.41 -0.82 6.15
CA PHE A 197 -0.61 -0.99 5.12
C PHE A 197 -0.73 0.25 4.22
N HIS A 198 -0.69 0.05 2.91
CA HIS A 198 -1.01 1.09 1.94
C HIS A 198 -2.30 0.70 1.19
N ASP A 199 -3.32 1.56 1.34
CA ASP A 199 -4.66 1.39 0.76
C ASP A 199 -4.65 1.64 -0.75
N SER A 200 -5.83 1.61 -1.37
CA SER A 200 -6.00 1.85 -2.81
C SER A 200 -5.33 3.14 -3.30
N PHE A 201 -4.79 3.09 -4.52
CA PHE A 201 -4.16 4.23 -5.16
C PHE A 201 -5.24 5.24 -5.54
N GLU A 202 -5.26 6.34 -4.80
CA GLU A 202 -6.15 7.45 -5.11
C GLU A 202 -5.39 8.71 -5.49
N TYR A 203 -4.07 8.72 -5.58
CA TYR A 203 -3.28 9.94 -5.83
C TYR A 203 -3.61 10.58 -7.17
N GLY A 204 -3.82 11.89 -7.15
CA GLY A 204 -4.14 12.69 -8.32
C GLY A 204 -2.92 13.38 -8.94
N SER A 205 -1.77 13.39 -8.26
CA SER A 205 -0.55 14.01 -8.78
C SER A 205 -0.17 13.41 -10.13
N ASP A 206 -0.06 14.28 -11.12
CA ASP A 206 0.36 13.97 -12.48
C ASP A 206 1.73 14.60 -12.79
N TRP A 207 2.50 15.04 -11.80
CA TRP A 207 3.82 15.59 -12.05
C TRP A 207 4.75 15.42 -10.85
N SER A 208 6.01 15.73 -11.07
CA SER A 208 6.99 16.00 -10.02
C SER A 208 8.07 16.94 -10.54
N ARG A 209 8.73 17.66 -9.63
CA ARG A 209 9.87 18.54 -9.99
C ARG A 209 11.01 17.78 -10.66
N GLN A 210 11.10 16.46 -10.44
CA GLN A 210 12.13 15.59 -10.98
C GLN A 210 11.72 14.91 -12.31
N LEU A 211 10.48 15.10 -12.76
CA LEU A 211 9.92 14.33 -13.88
C LEU A 211 10.61 14.65 -15.20
N ALA A 212 10.84 15.93 -15.52
CA ALA A 212 11.48 16.31 -16.79
C ALA A 212 12.89 15.69 -16.94
N ASP A 213 13.65 15.65 -15.85
CA ASP A 213 14.98 15.04 -15.83
C ASP A 213 14.90 13.51 -15.85
N ALA A 214 13.93 12.91 -15.14
CA ALA A 214 13.69 11.46 -15.20
C ALA A 214 13.30 11.02 -16.61
N PHE A 215 12.42 11.77 -17.25
CA PHE A 215 11.98 11.53 -18.62
C PHE A 215 13.16 11.59 -19.59
N ARG A 216 13.98 12.64 -19.56
CA ARG A 216 15.16 12.75 -20.44
C ARG A 216 16.20 11.66 -20.22
N ARG A 217 16.27 11.05 -19.04
CA ARG A 217 17.17 9.91 -18.79
C ARG A 217 16.64 8.61 -19.36
N GLN A 218 15.32 8.47 -19.44
CA GLN A 218 14.67 7.27 -19.97
C GLN A 218 14.43 7.35 -21.48
N HIS A 219 14.29 8.58 -22.01
CA HIS A 219 13.88 8.87 -23.38
C HIS A 219 14.78 9.95 -23.99
N ASP A 220 15.17 9.79 -25.24
CA ASP A 220 16.12 10.68 -25.95
C ASP A 220 15.49 12.03 -26.40
N TYR A 221 14.44 12.50 -25.74
CA TYR A 221 13.77 13.77 -26.05
C TYR A 221 13.17 14.44 -24.81
N ALA A 222 12.82 15.71 -24.93
CA ALA A 222 12.27 16.47 -23.81
C ALA A 222 10.74 16.37 -23.76
N VAL A 223 10.21 15.93 -22.62
CA VAL A 223 8.75 15.94 -22.38
C VAL A 223 8.11 17.33 -22.54
N THR A 224 8.88 18.39 -22.28
CA THR A 224 8.45 19.79 -22.41
C THR A 224 8.18 20.21 -23.85
N ASP A 225 8.70 19.48 -24.84
CA ASP A 225 8.42 19.76 -26.25
C ASP A 225 7.04 19.22 -26.67
N HIS A 226 6.40 18.45 -25.79
CA HIS A 226 5.12 17.78 -26.04
C HIS A 226 4.02 18.15 -25.02
N LEU A 227 4.05 19.37 -24.49
CA LEU A 227 3.03 19.86 -23.53
C LEU A 227 1.59 19.79 -24.08
N ALA A 228 1.41 20.02 -25.39
CA ALA A 228 0.11 19.87 -26.03
C ALA A 228 -0.41 18.42 -25.95
N THR A 229 0.47 17.44 -26.14
CA THR A 229 0.14 16.02 -25.98
C THR A 229 -0.25 15.71 -24.54
N LEU A 230 0.49 16.22 -23.55
CA LEU A 230 0.14 16.01 -22.14
C LEU A 230 -1.23 16.61 -21.77
N GLU A 231 -1.56 17.80 -22.27
CA GLU A 231 -2.89 18.40 -22.11
C GLU A 231 -3.98 17.52 -22.73
N LYS A 232 -3.77 17.00 -23.95
CA LYS A 232 -4.70 16.07 -24.59
C LYS A 232 -4.88 14.80 -23.76
N THR A 233 -3.80 14.20 -23.28
CA THR A 233 -3.82 13.01 -22.42
C THR A 233 -4.61 13.27 -21.13
N ARG A 234 -4.35 14.39 -20.43
CA ARG A 234 -5.07 14.77 -19.21
C ARG A 234 -6.56 15.00 -19.47
N ARG A 235 -6.92 15.58 -20.61
CA ARG A 235 -8.31 15.84 -21.01
C ARG A 235 -8.98 14.64 -21.68
N ARG A 236 -8.30 13.49 -21.78
CA ARG A 236 -8.77 12.28 -22.47
C ARG A 236 -9.22 12.54 -23.91
N GLN A 237 -8.51 13.41 -24.61
CA GLN A 237 -8.77 13.72 -26.01
C GLN A 237 -8.14 12.67 -26.93
N PRO A 238 -8.67 12.48 -28.15
CA PRO A 238 -8.05 11.59 -29.14
C PRO A 238 -6.60 11.99 -29.41
N LEU A 239 -5.71 10.98 -29.40
CA LEU A 239 -4.29 11.13 -29.66
C LEU A 239 -3.95 10.51 -31.02
N GLY A 240 -3.13 11.21 -31.82
CA GLY A 240 -2.48 10.65 -33.00
C GLY A 240 -1.43 9.59 -32.64
N GLU A 241 -0.87 8.92 -33.64
CA GLU A 241 0.11 7.83 -33.43
C GLU A 241 1.32 8.27 -32.61
N THR A 242 1.98 9.37 -32.99
CA THR A 242 3.12 9.92 -32.25
C THR A 242 2.72 10.38 -30.85
N GLU A 243 1.54 10.99 -30.71
CA GLU A 243 1.03 11.47 -29.42
C GLU A 243 0.77 10.33 -28.44
N ARG A 244 0.29 9.17 -28.92
CA ARG A 244 0.12 7.96 -28.10
C ARG A 244 1.46 7.45 -27.55
N ARG A 245 2.52 7.48 -28.36
CA ARG A 245 3.87 7.06 -27.92
C ARG A 245 4.42 7.99 -26.86
N VAL A 246 4.27 9.31 -27.04
CA VAL A 246 4.66 10.29 -26.02
C VAL A 246 3.84 10.13 -24.73
N ALA A 247 2.54 9.89 -24.83
CA ALA A 247 1.69 9.64 -23.68
C ALA A 247 2.11 8.35 -22.94
N TYR A 248 2.50 7.31 -23.68
CA TYR A 248 3.05 6.07 -23.12
C TYR A 248 4.36 6.33 -22.37
N ASP A 249 5.35 6.98 -23.00
CA ASP A 249 6.65 7.30 -22.39
C ASP A 249 6.49 8.12 -21.11
N TYR A 250 5.56 9.08 -21.13
CA TYR A 250 5.24 9.90 -19.96
C TYR A 250 4.64 9.09 -18.81
N ARG A 251 3.67 8.21 -19.08
CA ARG A 251 3.07 7.33 -18.07
C ARG A 251 4.08 6.32 -17.55
N ARG A 252 4.91 5.77 -18.43
CA ARG A 252 6.00 4.87 -18.07
C ARG A 252 7.01 5.55 -17.15
N THR A 253 7.32 6.81 -17.40
CA THR A 253 8.19 7.61 -16.52
C THR A 253 7.58 7.75 -15.13
N LEU A 254 6.29 8.12 -15.04
CA LEU A 254 5.58 8.22 -13.75
C LEU A 254 5.53 6.87 -13.01
N GLU A 255 5.29 5.77 -13.72
CA GLU A 255 5.30 4.42 -13.15
C GLU A 255 6.67 4.08 -12.54
N GLU A 256 7.75 4.25 -13.30
CA GLU A 256 9.11 3.95 -12.83
C GLU A 256 9.49 4.82 -11.63
N MET A 257 9.12 6.11 -11.66
CA MET A 257 9.29 7.00 -10.52
C MET A 257 8.47 6.52 -9.31
N TYR A 258 7.21 6.13 -9.48
CA TYR A 258 6.39 5.61 -8.37
C TYR A 258 6.98 4.33 -7.77
N LEU A 259 7.37 3.37 -8.61
CA LEU A 259 7.96 2.10 -8.18
C LEU A 259 9.27 2.32 -7.41
N ALA A 260 10.17 3.14 -7.94
CA ALA A 260 11.46 3.39 -7.32
C ALA A 260 11.34 4.30 -6.08
N ASN A 261 10.64 5.41 -6.22
CA ASN A 261 10.69 6.52 -5.27
C ASN A 261 9.69 6.35 -4.14
N PHE A 262 8.48 5.84 -4.40
CA PHE A 262 7.47 5.55 -3.38
C PHE A 262 7.59 4.11 -2.87
N MET A 263 7.25 3.13 -3.71
CA MET A 263 7.12 1.73 -3.30
C MET A 263 8.44 1.15 -2.79
N GLY A 264 9.53 1.35 -3.53
CA GLY A 264 10.86 0.86 -3.16
C GLY A 264 11.38 1.51 -1.87
N THR A 265 11.23 2.83 -1.73
CA THR A 265 11.63 3.56 -0.52
C THR A 265 10.81 3.15 0.69
N TRP A 266 9.47 3.08 0.55
CA TRP A 266 8.58 2.64 1.62
C TRP A 266 8.89 1.22 2.08
N ASN A 267 9.04 0.28 1.14
CA ASN A 267 9.35 -1.12 1.45
C ASN A 267 10.69 -1.25 2.20
N ARG A 268 11.72 -0.54 1.73
CA ARG A 268 13.04 -0.51 2.39
C ARG A 268 12.93 0.04 3.81
N LEU A 269 12.28 1.20 4.00
CA LEU A 269 12.16 1.85 5.31
C LEU A 269 11.30 1.06 6.29
N SER A 270 10.24 0.41 5.82
CA SER A 270 9.40 -0.47 6.64
C SER A 270 10.20 -1.67 7.15
N HIS A 271 10.93 -2.36 6.26
CA HIS A 271 11.77 -3.49 6.65
C HIS A 271 12.91 -3.10 7.59
N GLN A 272 13.54 -1.94 7.40
CA GLN A 272 14.54 -1.40 8.33
C GLN A 272 13.96 -1.16 9.73
N ALA A 273 12.68 -0.81 9.83
CA ALA A 273 11.96 -0.67 11.09
C ALA A 273 11.36 -1.99 11.61
N GLY A 274 11.65 -3.13 10.98
CA GLY A 274 11.18 -4.45 11.40
C GLY A 274 9.72 -4.76 11.03
N MET A 275 9.13 -4.01 10.10
CA MET A 275 7.76 -4.20 9.61
C MET A 275 7.77 -4.72 8.16
N LEU A 276 6.81 -5.57 7.82
CA LEU A 276 6.48 -5.93 6.44
C LEU A 276 5.74 -4.77 5.75
N THR A 277 5.50 -4.88 4.45
CA THR A 277 4.56 -4.02 3.72
C THR A 277 3.39 -4.82 3.17
N ARG A 278 2.17 -4.30 3.33
CA ARG A 278 0.96 -4.80 2.72
C ARG A 278 0.38 -3.71 1.83
N ASN A 279 0.40 -3.91 0.52
CA ASN A 279 -0.09 -2.94 -0.46
C ASN A 279 -1.29 -3.53 -1.21
N GLN A 280 -2.36 -2.76 -1.38
CA GLN A 280 -3.40 -3.13 -2.34
C GLN A 280 -2.87 -3.04 -3.77
N GLY A 281 -3.34 -3.91 -4.67
CA GLY A 281 -3.00 -3.83 -6.09
C GLY A 281 -3.66 -2.60 -6.72
N HIS A 282 -2.97 -1.97 -7.67
CA HIS A 282 -3.43 -0.73 -8.33
C HIS A 282 -3.39 -0.89 -9.85
N GLY A 283 -4.36 -0.27 -10.54
CA GLY A 283 -4.33 -0.08 -11.98
C GLY A 283 -3.38 1.06 -12.34
N SER A 284 -3.82 2.31 -12.30
CA SER A 284 -2.97 3.48 -12.60
C SER A 284 -2.12 3.95 -11.38
N PRO A 285 -0.90 4.52 -11.55
CA PRO A 285 -0.12 4.71 -12.78
C PRO A 285 0.61 3.44 -13.24
N ALA A 286 0.48 2.32 -12.51
CA ALA A 286 1.17 1.06 -12.79
C ALA A 286 0.63 0.26 -13.98
N ASN A 287 -0.47 0.70 -14.59
CA ASN A 287 -1.09 0.08 -15.75
C ASN A 287 -0.89 1.01 -16.95
N VAL A 288 0.15 0.71 -17.71
CA VAL A 288 0.56 1.48 -18.88
C VAL A 288 -0.45 1.38 -20.03
N LEU A 289 -1.41 0.45 -19.93
CA LEU A 289 -2.42 0.17 -20.94
C LEU A 289 -3.76 0.90 -20.71
N ASP A 290 -3.96 1.57 -19.56
CA ASP A 290 -5.14 2.42 -19.27
C ASP A 290 -5.01 3.81 -19.92
#